data_AF-A0A5C8M099-F1
#
_entry.id   AF-A0A5C8M099-F1
#
_cell.length_a   1.000
_cell.length_b   1.000
_cell.length_c   1.000
_cell.angle_alpha   90.00
_cell.angle_beta   90.00
_cell.angle_gamma   90.00
#
_symmetry.space_group_name_H-M   'P 1'
#
loop_
_entity.id
_entity.type
_entity.pdbx_description
1 polymer ?
#
loop_
_entity_poly.entity_id
_entity_poly.type
_entity_poly.pdbx_seq_one_letter_code
_entity_poly.pdbx_strand_id
1 'polypeptide(L)' 'MKTEEFDAEWMNLIMSARKLGLTLEDIRAFLRSPYQPMKNPHISTATNTCTSP' A
#
# COMPACT_ATOMS: atom_id res chain seq x y z
N MET A 1 3.90 -0.54 -28.20
CA MET A 1 4.18 -1.15 -26.89
C MET A 1 3.48 -2.50 -26.89
N LYS A 2 4.23 -3.58 -26.71
CA LYS A 2 3.69 -4.95 -26.80
C LYS A 2 3.14 -5.35 -25.44
N THR A 3 2.01 -6.04 -25.39
CA THR A 3 1.40 -6.55 -24.15
C THR A 3 2.39 -7.36 -23.31
N GLU A 4 3.27 -8.11 -23.97
CA GLU A 4 4.34 -8.92 -23.37
C GLU A 4 5.34 -8.10 -22.55
N GLU A 5 5.64 -6.87 -22.98
CA GLU A 5 6.58 -5.97 -22.28
C GLU A 5 5.93 -5.45 -20.98
N PHE A 6 4.65 -5.09 -21.03
CA PHE A 6 3.90 -4.68 -19.85
C PHE A 6 3.77 -5.81 -18.83
N ASP A 7 3.49 -7.03 -19.28
CA ASP A 7 3.40 -8.20 -18.38
C ASP A 7 4.72 -8.41 -17.62
N ALA A 8 5.86 -8.25 -18.30
CA ALA A 8 7.17 -8.36 -17.66
C ALA A 8 7.42 -7.24 -16.63
N GLU A 9 7.10 -5.99 -16.95
CA GLU A 9 7.27 -4.85 -16.04
C GLU A 9 6.38 -4.96 -14.80
N TRP A 10 5.11 -5.34 -14.97
CA TRP A 10 4.18 -5.57 -13.87
C TRP A 10 4.65 -6.74 -12.99
N MET A 11 5.11 -7.84 -13.57
CA MET A 11 5.66 -8.96 -12.81
C MET A 11 6.89 -8.54 -11.99
N ASN A 12 7.79 -7.76 -12.58
CA ASN A 12 8.96 -7.23 -11.87
C ASN A 12 8.57 -6.29 -10.71
N LEU A 13 7.55 -5.46 -10.91
CA LEU A 13 7.02 -4.57 -9.87
C LEU A 13 6.44 -5.38 -8.70
N ILE A 14 5.58 -6.36 -8.99
CA ILE A 14 4.96 -7.21 -7.95
C ILE A 14 6.03 -8.03 -7.22
N MET A 15 7.01 -8.60 -7.93
CA MET A 15 8.11 -9.33 -7.29
C MET A 15 8.94 -8.42 -6.37
N SER A 16 9.19 -7.18 -6.76
CA SER A 16 9.93 -6.22 -5.95
C SER A 16 9.16 -5.82 -4.68
N ALA A 17 7.85 -5.58 -4.80
CA ALA A 17 6.97 -5.33 -3.67
C ALA A 17 6.99 -6.49 -2.65
N ARG A 18 6.96 -7.74 -3.14
CA ARG A 18 7.07 -8.94 -2.31
C ARG A 18 8.42 -9.04 -1.57
N LYS A 19 9.53 -8.69 -2.24
CA LYS A 19 10.87 -8.66 -1.62
C LYS A 19 10.98 -7.60 -0.51
N LEU A 20 10.21 -6.52 -0.61
CA LEU A 20 10.11 -5.47 0.42
C LEU A 20 9.18 -5.85 1.58
N GLY A 21 8.59 -7.05 1.57
CA GLY A 21 7.73 -7.54 2.66
C GLY A 21 6.25 -7.21 2.50
N LEU A 22 5.82 -6.63 1.37
CA LEU A 22 4.40 -6.38 1.13
C LEU A 22 3.64 -7.70 0.95
N THR A 23 2.49 -7.80 1.61
CA THR A 23 1.63 -8.97 1.44
C THR A 23 0.91 -8.92 0.09
N LEU A 24 0.47 -10.08 -0.40
CA LEU A 24 -0.37 -10.11 -1.60
C LEU A 24 -1.70 -9.37 -1.39
N GLU A 25 -2.18 -9.29 -0.15
CA GLU A 25 -3.40 -8.57 0.19
C GLU A 25 -3.20 -7.06 0.06
N ASP A 26 -2.11 -6.51 0.60
CA ASP A 26 -1.77 -5.08 0.50
C ASP A 26 -1.61 -4.65 -0.97
N ILE A 27 -0.89 -5.47 -1.75
CA ILE A 27 -0.70 -5.24 -3.19
C ILE A 27 -2.05 -5.22 -3.91
N ARG A 28 -2.95 -6.18 -3.64
CA ARG A 28 -4.28 -6.23 -4.24
C ARG A 28 -5.16 -5.06 -3.80
N ALA A 29 -5.06 -4.65 -2.54
CA ALA A 29 -5.78 -3.51 -2.01
C ALA A 29 -5.36 -2.21 -2.74
N PHE A 30 -4.04 -2.02 -2.91
CA PHE A 30 -3.49 -0.90 -3.67
C PHE A 30 -3.95 -0.92 -5.14
N LEU A 31 -3.89 -2.06 -5.83
CA LEU A 31 -4.32 -2.15 -7.23
C LEU A 31 -5.83 -1.90 -7.41
N ARG A 32 -6.65 -2.27 -6.43
CA ARG A 32 -8.10 -1.99 -6.44
C ARG A 32 -8.42 -0.51 -6.17
N SER A 33 -7.58 0.18 -5.41
CA SER A 33 -7.80 1.59 -5.07
C SER A 33 -6.46 2.32 -4.85
N PRO A 34 -5.79 2.74 -5.94
CA PRO A 34 -4.40 3.23 -5.89
C PRO A 34 -4.25 4.56 -5.14
N TYR A 35 -5.35 5.28 -4.93
CA TYR A 35 -5.38 6.59 -4.27
C TYR A 35 -6.02 6.54 -2.87
N GLN A 36 -6.17 5.35 -2.27
CA GLN A 36 -6.59 5.32 -0.88
C GLN A 36 -5.48 5.88 0.00
N PRO A 37 -5.76 6.88 0.86
CA PRO A 37 -4.80 7.33 1.85
C PRO A 37 -4.36 6.11 2.64
N MET A 38 -3.09 5.74 2.57
CA MET A 38 -2.52 4.74 3.45
C MET A 38 -2.82 5.19 4.87
N LYS A 39 -3.76 4.51 5.54
CA LYS A 39 -3.95 4.64 6.97
C LYS A 39 -2.70 4.04 7.59
N ASN A 40 -1.70 4.89 7.81
CA ASN A 40 -0.47 4.53 8.47
C ASN A 40 -0.84 3.84 9.79
N PRO A 41 -0.50 2.55 10.02
CA PRO A 41 -0.79 1.90 11.29
C PRO A 41 0.05 2.47 12.45
N HIS A 42 1.04 3.31 12.14
CA HIS A 42 1.88 4.01 13.09
C HIS A 42 1.55 5.51 13.09
N ILE A 43 0.53 5.89 13.86
CA ILE A 43 0.49 7.06 14.77
C ILE A 43 -0.77 6.82 15.64
N SER A 44 -0.63 5.96 16.65
CA SER A 44 -1.37 6.13 17.90
C SER A 44 -0.51 7.03 18.79
N THR A 45 -0.44 8.32 18.48
CA THR A 45 -0.21 9.29 19.55
C THR A 45 -1.56 9.47 20.24
N ALA A 46 -1.77 8.63 21.25
CA ALA A 46 -2.64 8.95 22.35
C ALA A 46 -2.20 10.31 22.92
N THR A 47 -2.94 11.37 22.63
CA THR A 47 -3.02 12.53 23.50
C THR A 47 -4.49 12.71 23.86
N ASN A 48 -4.85 12.02 24.94
CA ASN A 48 -6.02 12.32 25.72
C ASN A 48 -6.06 13.80 26.10
N THR A 49 -7.28 14.26 26.40
CA THR A 49 -7.64 15.44 27.19
C THR A 49 -7.85 16.74 26.39
N CYS A 50 -9.09 16.98 26.00
CA CYS A 50 -9.65 18.32 26.04
C CYS A 50 -10.91 18.26 26.93
N THR A 51 -10.72 18.54 28.21
CA THR A 51 -11.78 18.79 29.19
C THR A 51 -12.49 20.09 28.82
N SER A 52 -13.82 20.04 28.76
CA SER A 52 -14.71 21.20 28.81
C SER A 52 -14.45 22.05 30.04
N PRO A 53 -14.75 23.35 29.96
CA PRO A 53 -15.95 23.87 30.64
C PRO A 53 -17.05 24.30 29.67
#